data_AF-A0BN24-F1
#
_entry.id   AF-A0BN24-F1
#
_cell.length_a   1.000
_cell.length_b   1.000
_cell.length_c   1.000
_cell.angle_alpha   90.00
_cell.angle_beta   90.00
_cell.angle_gamma   90.00
#
_symmetry.space_group_name_H-M   'P 1'
#
loop_
_entity.id
_entity.type
_entity.pdbx_description
1 polymer ?
#
loop_
_entity_poly.entity_id
_entity_poly.type
_entity_poly.pdbx_seq_one_letter_code
_entity_poly.pdbx_strand_id
1 'polypeptide(L)'
;MFEAKFEDGVLFKKIVEAIKELVKNVNLEANGTGISLQAMDTSHVALVALQLNEKGFKKYRCEKSLTMGLSIENLQKILKCSGNDDQITLRTQEEEPTTLSFTFESKNRISEFQLNLMSLDQEQLGVPDTDYSSVIKMPSNEFTKICRELGNINEAIGIETSKDGIKFYVKGDIGEGQVSVKSNDGEKKEERVECDVDEPVNLSFAVRYFNLFNKAAALSPQVILSMSQDQPLVIEYQIEQMGSLKLYLAPKINDDEQQ
;
A
#
# COMPACT_ATOMS: atom_id res chain seq x y z
N MET A 1 -21.36 5.96 -17.23
CA MET A 1 -20.40 4.96 -17.77
C MET A 1 -19.04 5.07 -17.09
N PHE A 2 -18.41 3.93 -16.77
CA PHE A 2 -17.04 3.83 -16.27
C PHE A 2 -16.21 2.86 -17.12
N GLU A 3 -14.99 3.26 -17.48
CA GLU A 3 -13.99 2.44 -18.17
C GLU A 3 -12.58 2.84 -17.73
N ALA A 4 -11.79 1.88 -17.28
CA ALA A 4 -10.38 2.06 -16.93
C ALA A 4 -9.53 0.95 -17.56
N LYS A 5 -8.54 1.31 -18.38
CA LYS A 5 -7.66 0.37 -19.09
C LYS A 5 -6.21 0.52 -18.62
N PHE A 6 -5.69 -0.53 -18.00
CA PHE A 6 -4.29 -0.68 -17.65
C PHE A 6 -3.49 -1.10 -18.89
N GLU A 7 -2.38 -0.40 -19.17
CA GLU A 7 -1.43 -0.83 -20.22
C GLU A 7 -0.72 -2.12 -19.79
N ASP A 8 -0.16 -2.11 -18.59
CA ASP A 8 0.44 -3.28 -17.95
C ASP A 8 -0.53 -3.85 -16.91
N GLY A 9 -1.18 -4.97 -17.26
CA GLY A 9 -2.08 -5.68 -16.35
C GLY A 9 -1.38 -6.25 -15.11
N VAL A 10 -0.07 -6.52 -15.18
CA VAL A 10 0.69 -7.06 -14.04
C VAL A 10 0.74 -6.06 -12.90
N LEU A 11 0.78 -4.76 -13.20
CA LEU A 11 0.72 -3.71 -12.18
C LEU A 11 -0.54 -3.85 -11.33
N PHE A 12 -1.70 -4.01 -11.96
CA PHE A 12 -2.96 -4.18 -11.23
C PHE A 12 -2.99 -5.48 -10.41
N LYS A 13 -2.42 -6.57 -10.93
CA LYS A 13 -2.26 -7.83 -10.19
C LYS A 13 -1.39 -7.64 -8.94
N LYS A 14 -0.28 -6.93 -9.05
CA LYS A 14 0.63 -6.62 -7.93
C LYS A 14 -0.07 -5.77 -6.87
N ILE A 15 -0.86 -4.78 -7.27
CA ILE A 15 -1.63 -3.93 -6.35
C ILE A 15 -2.60 -4.79 -5.53
N VAL A 16 -3.38 -5.64 -6.20
CA VAL A 16 -4.35 -6.52 -5.51
C VAL A 16 -3.64 -7.52 -4.61
N GLU A 17 -2.51 -8.08 -5.06
CA GLU A 17 -1.69 -8.99 -4.26
C GLU A 17 -1.12 -8.33 -2.99
N ALA A 18 -0.79 -7.04 -3.05
CA ALA A 18 -0.28 -6.29 -1.90
C ALA A 18 -1.35 -6.06 -0.81
N ILE A 19 -2.62 -5.95 -1.17
CA ILE A 19 -3.70 -5.62 -0.22
C ILE A 19 -4.55 -6.81 0.23
N LYS A 20 -4.46 -7.97 -0.45
CA LYS A 20 -5.37 -9.12 -0.24
C LYS A 20 -5.40 -9.71 1.16
N GLU A 21 -4.31 -9.60 1.91
CA GLU A 21 -4.20 -10.14 3.27
C GLU A 21 -4.51 -9.09 4.34
N LEU A 22 -4.65 -7.83 3.94
CA LEU A 22 -5.03 -6.73 4.83
C LEU A 22 -6.54 -6.60 4.92
N VAL A 23 -7.23 -6.71 3.79
CA VAL A 23 -8.66 -6.39 3.66
C VAL A 23 -9.39 -7.43 2.81
N LYS A 24 -10.60 -7.82 3.26
CA LYS A 24 -11.40 -8.85 2.60
C LYS A 24 -12.35 -8.26 1.54
N ASN A 25 -13.12 -7.26 1.96
CA ASN A 25 -14.10 -6.56 1.15
C ASN A 25 -13.78 -5.07 1.18
N VAL A 26 -13.88 -4.40 0.04
CA VAL A 26 -13.49 -2.99 -0.11
C VAL A 26 -14.45 -2.28 -1.05
N ASN A 27 -14.61 -0.98 -0.84
CA ASN A 27 -15.22 -0.10 -1.83
C ASN A 27 -14.12 0.45 -2.74
N LEU A 28 -14.25 0.18 -4.05
CA LEU A 28 -13.45 0.82 -5.08
C LEU A 28 -14.22 2.04 -5.59
N GLU A 29 -13.70 3.22 -5.29
CA GLU A 29 -14.30 4.48 -5.69
C GLU A 29 -13.66 4.94 -7.00
N ALA A 30 -14.46 5.15 -8.03
CA ALA A 30 -14.01 5.70 -9.30
C ALA A 30 -14.69 7.04 -9.52
N ASN A 31 -13.92 8.08 -9.84
CA ASN A 31 -14.45 9.40 -10.16
C ASN A 31 -13.66 10.04 -11.30
N GLY A 32 -13.87 11.33 -11.56
CA GLY A 32 -13.18 12.05 -12.63
C GLY A 32 -11.65 11.97 -12.54
N THR A 33 -11.06 12.00 -11.33
CA THR A 33 -9.61 12.09 -11.10
C THR A 33 -8.88 10.75 -11.13
N GLY A 34 -9.61 9.64 -10.99
CA GLY A 34 -9.05 8.31 -10.95
C GLY A 34 -9.82 7.34 -10.06
N ILE A 35 -9.11 6.31 -9.60
CA ILE A 35 -9.62 5.24 -8.75
C ILE A 35 -8.96 5.34 -7.36
N SER A 36 -9.76 5.32 -6.32
CA SER A 36 -9.34 5.26 -4.93
C SER A 36 -9.93 4.06 -4.21
N LEU A 37 -9.23 3.61 -3.17
CA LEU A 37 -9.70 2.58 -2.26
C LEU A 37 -9.18 2.91 -0.88
N GLN A 38 -10.07 2.82 0.11
CA GLN A 38 -9.71 2.97 1.51
C GLN A 38 -10.39 1.90 2.34
N ALA A 39 -9.64 1.24 3.22
CA ALA A 39 -10.19 0.22 4.11
C ALA A 39 -9.29 -0.01 5.33
N MET A 40 -9.92 -0.29 6.47
CA MET A 40 -9.23 -0.77 7.67
C MET A 40 -9.11 -2.29 7.65
N ASP A 41 -8.07 -2.79 8.32
CA ASP A 41 -7.95 -4.21 8.62
C ASP A 41 -8.97 -4.63 9.70
N THR A 42 -9.16 -5.94 9.88
CA THR A 42 -10.13 -6.49 10.85
C THR A 42 -9.87 -6.11 12.30
N SER A 43 -8.64 -5.71 12.64
CA SER A 43 -8.29 -5.28 14.00
C SER A 43 -8.36 -3.77 14.20
N HIS A 44 -8.67 -3.00 13.15
CA HIS A 44 -8.67 -1.52 13.17
C HIS A 44 -7.33 -0.90 13.61
N VAL A 45 -6.22 -1.59 13.38
CA VAL A 45 -4.85 -1.14 13.71
C VAL A 45 -4.14 -0.60 12.47
N ALA A 46 -4.50 -1.11 11.29
CA ALA A 46 -3.92 -0.73 10.01
C ALA A 46 -4.97 -0.22 9.03
N LEU A 47 -4.60 0.80 8.26
CA LEU A 47 -5.42 1.36 7.18
C LEU A 47 -4.68 1.27 5.85
N VAL A 48 -5.39 0.83 4.82
CA VAL A 48 -4.91 0.79 3.44
C VAL A 48 -5.56 1.93 2.67
N ALA A 49 -4.76 2.76 2.02
CA ALA A 49 -5.23 3.81 1.12
C ALA A 49 -4.50 3.70 -0.22
N LEU A 50 -5.24 3.36 -1.27
CA LEU A 50 -4.75 3.30 -2.64
C LEU A 50 -5.30 4.48 -3.42
N GLN A 51 -4.44 5.18 -4.15
CA GLN A 51 -4.81 6.23 -5.09
C GLN A 51 -4.19 5.93 -6.44
N LEU A 52 -5.00 5.86 -7.49
CA LEU A 52 -4.59 5.68 -8.88
C LEU A 52 -5.18 6.81 -9.72
N ASN A 53 -4.33 7.67 -10.25
CA ASN A 53 -4.69 8.82 -11.06
C ASN A 53 -5.09 8.39 -12.48
N GLU A 54 -6.07 9.08 -13.06
CA GLU A 54 -6.56 8.90 -14.43
C GLU A 54 -5.43 8.84 -15.48
N LYS A 55 -4.35 9.61 -15.26
CA LYS A 55 -3.22 9.75 -16.19
C LYS A 55 -2.34 8.51 -16.25
N GLY A 56 -2.39 7.64 -15.25
CA GLY A 56 -1.66 6.38 -15.24
C GLY A 56 -2.33 5.27 -16.05
N PHE A 57 -3.57 5.47 -16.51
CA PHE A 57 -4.28 4.52 -17.35
C PHE A 57 -4.03 4.81 -18.84
N LYS A 58 -3.97 3.76 -19.66
CA LYS A 58 -3.98 3.89 -21.13
C LYS A 58 -5.24 4.61 -21.62
N LYS A 59 -6.37 4.31 -20.96
CA LYS A 59 -7.66 4.94 -21.20
C LYS A 59 -8.42 4.99 -19.89
N TYR A 60 -8.95 6.17 -19.56
CA TYR A 60 -9.78 6.36 -18.38
C TYR A 60 -10.99 7.21 -18.74
N ARG A 61 -12.17 6.80 -18.28
CA ARG A 61 -13.41 7.57 -18.39
C ARG A 61 -14.32 7.21 -17.23
N CYS A 62 -14.72 8.23 -16.47
CA CYS A 62 -15.71 8.09 -15.40
C CYS A 62 -16.64 9.31 -15.46
N GLU A 63 -17.89 9.11 -15.89
CA GLU A 63 -18.84 10.22 -16.10
C GLU A 63 -19.49 10.72 -14.81
N LYS A 64 -19.68 9.81 -13.86
CA LYS A 64 -20.25 10.06 -12.53
C LYS A 64 -19.43 9.27 -11.53
N SER A 65 -19.26 9.79 -10.32
CA SER A 65 -18.60 9.04 -9.25
C SER A 65 -19.36 7.75 -8.98
N LEU A 66 -18.63 6.63 -8.92
CA LEU A 66 -19.16 5.30 -8.66
C LEU A 66 -18.44 4.69 -7.47
N THR A 67 -19.19 4.02 -6.62
CA THR A 67 -18.67 3.20 -5.52
C THR A 67 -18.98 1.74 -5.84
N MET A 68 -17.95 0.91 -5.98
CA MET A 68 -18.06 -0.50 -6.35
C MET A 68 -17.53 -1.38 -5.22
N GLY A 69 -18.44 -1.95 -4.42
CA GLY A 69 -18.08 -2.88 -3.37
C GLY A 69 -17.69 -4.25 -3.94
N LEU A 70 -16.50 -4.73 -3.61
CA LEU A 70 -15.95 -5.99 -4.14
C LEU A 70 -15.22 -6.81 -3.08
N SER A 71 -15.19 -8.13 -3.30
CA SER A 71 -14.35 -9.06 -2.54
C SER A 71 -12.98 -9.14 -3.20
N ILE A 72 -11.92 -8.84 -2.44
CA ILE A 72 -10.54 -8.93 -2.92
C ILE A 72 -10.18 -10.37 -3.29
N GLU A 73 -10.68 -11.36 -2.54
CA GLU A 73 -10.46 -12.78 -2.85
C GLU A 73 -11.02 -13.15 -4.23
N ASN A 74 -12.25 -12.72 -4.53
CA ASN A 74 -12.87 -12.99 -5.83
C ASN A 74 -12.20 -12.20 -6.95
N LEU A 75 -11.84 -10.94 -6.71
CA LEU A 75 -11.05 -10.15 -7.64
C LEU A 75 -9.73 -10.86 -7.98
N GLN A 76 -9.02 -11.39 -6.98
CA GLN A 76 -7.77 -12.13 -7.19
C GLN A 76 -7.99 -13.39 -8.05
N LYS A 77 -9.09 -14.14 -7.84
CA LYS A 77 -9.42 -15.31 -8.67
C LYS A 77 -9.62 -14.92 -10.15
N ILE A 78 -10.31 -13.81 -10.42
CA ILE A 78 -10.49 -13.28 -11.78
C ILE A 78 -9.16 -12.84 -12.36
N LEU A 79 -8.36 -12.07 -11.61
CA LEU A 79 -7.05 -11.58 -12.06
C LEU A 79 -6.03 -12.68 -12.34
N LYS A 80 -6.12 -13.84 -11.70
CA LYS A 80 -5.28 -15.02 -12.01
C LYS A 80 -5.49 -15.56 -13.42
N CYS A 81 -6.61 -15.25 -14.06
CA CYS A 81 -6.89 -15.64 -15.44
C CYS A 81 -6.19 -14.75 -16.48
N SER A 82 -5.59 -13.63 -16.07
CA SER A 82 -4.80 -12.76 -16.94
C SER A 82 -3.35 -13.22 -17.05
N GLY A 83 -2.79 -13.13 -18.25
CA GLY A 83 -1.36 -13.29 -18.53
C GLY A 83 -0.50 -12.19 -17.90
N ASN A 84 0.80 -12.26 -18.11
CA ASN A 84 1.74 -11.21 -17.66
C ASN A 84 1.91 -10.09 -18.68
N ASP A 85 1.52 -10.31 -19.93
CA ASP A 85 1.60 -9.31 -21.00
C ASP A 85 0.21 -8.77 -21.39
N ASP A 86 -0.81 -9.09 -20.59
CA ASP A 86 -2.21 -8.73 -20.87
C ASP A 86 -2.48 -7.28 -20.47
N GLN A 87 -3.18 -6.56 -21.33
CA GLN A 87 -3.89 -5.33 -20.94
C GLN A 87 -5.16 -5.71 -20.19
N ILE A 88 -5.47 -4.98 -19.10
CA ILE A 88 -6.67 -5.22 -18.29
C ILE A 88 -7.61 -4.03 -18.40
N THR A 89 -8.85 -4.26 -18.80
CA THR A 89 -9.90 -3.23 -18.85
C THR A 89 -11.00 -3.55 -17.85
N LEU A 90 -11.35 -2.56 -17.02
CA LEU A 90 -12.47 -2.58 -16.09
C LEU A 90 -13.58 -1.74 -16.70
N ARG A 91 -14.82 -2.26 -16.75
CA ARG A 91 -15.94 -1.53 -17.35
C ARG A 91 -17.27 -1.81 -16.66
N THR A 92 -18.06 -0.74 -16.53
CA THR A 92 -19.51 -0.84 -16.29
C THR A 92 -20.26 0.29 -17.00
N GLN A 93 -21.48 0.01 -17.45
CA GLN A 93 -22.34 0.98 -18.14
C GLN A 93 -23.45 1.54 -17.23
N GLU A 94 -23.72 0.87 -16.11
CA GLU A 94 -24.78 1.22 -15.16
C GLU A 94 -24.33 2.35 -14.21
N GLU A 95 -25.28 3.16 -13.75
CA GLU A 95 -25.04 4.16 -12.70
C GLU A 95 -24.98 3.53 -11.31
N GLU A 96 -25.76 2.46 -11.10
CA GLU A 96 -25.75 1.63 -9.90
C GLU A 96 -25.36 0.20 -10.30
N PRO A 97 -24.07 -0.07 -10.54
CA PRO A 97 -23.63 -1.32 -11.13
C PRO A 97 -23.81 -2.50 -10.17
N THR A 98 -24.42 -3.58 -10.66
CA THR A 98 -24.47 -4.86 -9.93
C THR A 98 -23.29 -5.78 -10.29
N THR A 99 -22.61 -5.49 -11.40
CA THR A 99 -21.45 -6.24 -11.88
C THR A 99 -20.36 -5.32 -12.41
N LEU A 100 -19.11 -5.78 -12.33
CA LEU A 100 -17.96 -5.16 -12.96
C LEU A 100 -17.37 -6.12 -13.99
N SER A 101 -17.25 -5.66 -15.24
CA SER A 101 -16.69 -6.46 -16.33
C SER A 101 -15.17 -6.28 -16.41
N PHE A 102 -14.46 -7.38 -16.59
CA PHE A 102 -13.02 -7.45 -16.80
C PHE A 102 -12.74 -8.01 -18.19
N THR A 103 -11.98 -7.28 -19.00
CA THR A 103 -11.47 -7.75 -20.29
C THR A 103 -9.95 -7.84 -20.22
N PHE A 104 -9.41 -9.03 -20.46
CA PHE A 104 -7.97 -9.27 -20.59
C PHE A 104 -7.64 -9.45 -22.06
N GLU A 105 -6.72 -8.62 -22.57
CA GLU A 105 -6.41 -8.53 -23.99
C GLU A 105 -4.91 -8.73 -24.22
N SER A 106 -4.59 -9.71 -25.06
CA SER A 106 -3.26 -9.96 -25.62
C SER A 106 -3.35 -10.04 -27.14
N LYS A 107 -2.21 -10.16 -27.85
CA LYS A 107 -2.16 -10.17 -29.32
C LYS A 107 -3.12 -11.16 -29.99
N ASN A 108 -3.35 -12.34 -29.39
CA ASN A 108 -4.10 -13.44 -30.00
C ASN A 108 -5.28 -13.91 -29.16
N ARG A 109 -5.53 -13.30 -28.00
CA ARG A 109 -6.54 -13.79 -27.06
C ARG A 109 -7.19 -12.63 -26.32
N ILE A 110 -8.52 -12.67 -26.29
CA ILE A 110 -9.37 -11.84 -25.44
C ILE A 110 -10.08 -12.77 -24.47
N SER A 111 -10.15 -12.40 -23.19
CA SER A 111 -10.91 -13.12 -22.18
C SER A 111 -11.76 -12.14 -21.39
N GLU A 112 -13.03 -12.46 -21.24
CA GLU A 112 -14.02 -11.59 -20.58
C GLU A 112 -14.59 -12.30 -19.35
N PHE A 113 -14.65 -11.57 -18.25
CA PHE A 113 -15.18 -12.04 -16.98
C PHE A 113 -16.09 -10.97 -16.38
N GLN A 114 -17.05 -11.40 -15.57
CA GLN A 114 -17.88 -10.50 -14.77
C GLN A 114 -17.74 -10.86 -13.30
N LEU A 115 -17.54 -9.85 -12.47
CA LEU A 115 -17.53 -9.97 -11.02
C LEU A 115 -18.80 -9.34 -10.46
N ASN A 116 -19.52 -10.08 -9.64
CA ASN A 116 -20.67 -9.54 -8.91
C ASN A 116 -20.18 -8.55 -7.86
N LEU A 117 -20.78 -7.37 -7.85
CA LEU A 117 -20.55 -6.34 -6.85
C LEU A 117 -21.46 -6.60 -5.64
N MET A 118 -21.08 -6.04 -4.51
CA MET A 118 -21.85 -6.10 -3.26
C MET A 118 -22.03 -4.71 -2.68
N SER A 119 -23.14 -4.51 -1.99
CA SER A 119 -23.36 -3.29 -1.21
C SER A 119 -22.50 -3.36 0.06
N LEU A 120 -21.61 -2.40 0.22
CA LEU A 120 -20.82 -2.20 1.44
C LEU A 120 -21.09 -0.80 1.97
N ASP A 121 -21.20 -0.69 3.29
CA ASP A 121 -21.29 0.61 3.94
C ASP A 121 -20.00 1.40 3.68
N GLN A 122 -20.16 2.67 3.32
CA GLN A 122 -19.04 3.54 3.05
C GLN A 122 -18.60 4.21 4.36
N GLU A 123 -17.56 3.66 4.99
CA GLU A 123 -16.88 4.34 6.09
C GLU A 123 -15.93 5.38 5.50
N GLN A 124 -16.28 6.66 5.64
CA GLN A 124 -15.34 7.74 5.32
C GLN A 124 -14.30 7.82 6.44
N LEU A 125 -13.11 7.32 6.16
CA LEU A 125 -11.98 7.40 7.07
C LEU A 125 -11.22 8.67 6.72
N GLY A 126 -11.47 9.75 7.47
CA GLY A 126 -10.74 11.00 7.29
C GLY A 126 -9.26 10.78 7.58
N VAL A 127 -8.44 10.65 6.54
CA VAL A 127 -6.99 10.72 6.65
C VAL A 127 -6.63 12.20 6.61
N PRO A 128 -6.18 12.79 7.73
CA PRO A 128 -5.76 14.18 7.74
C PRO A 128 -4.51 14.37 6.87
N ASP A 129 -4.41 15.53 6.23
CA ASP A 129 -3.14 16.02 5.69
C ASP A 129 -2.24 16.39 6.87
N THR A 130 -1.43 15.43 7.31
CA THR A 130 -0.52 15.57 8.44
C THR A 130 0.88 15.87 7.95
N ASP A 131 1.49 16.93 8.49
CA ASP A 131 2.91 17.19 8.33
C ASP A 131 3.70 16.22 9.24
N TYR A 132 4.61 15.45 8.63
CA TYR A 132 5.42 14.48 9.35
C TYR A 132 6.79 15.07 9.70
N SER A 133 7.17 14.96 10.96
CA SER A 133 8.45 15.47 11.49
C SER A 133 9.68 14.70 10.97
N SER A 134 9.46 13.49 10.46
CA SER A 134 10.51 12.64 9.92
C SER A 134 9.99 11.86 8.71
N VAL A 135 10.64 12.03 7.57
CA VAL A 135 10.37 11.32 6.32
C VAL A 135 11.65 10.64 5.85
N ILE A 136 11.64 9.30 5.82
CA ILE A 136 12.77 8.48 5.39
C ILE A 136 12.41 7.75 4.11
N LYS A 137 13.21 7.94 3.07
CA LYS A 137 13.08 7.19 1.82
C LYS A 137 14.24 6.22 1.68
N MET A 138 13.96 4.93 1.50
CA MET A 138 14.98 3.89 1.45
C MET A 138 14.60 2.76 0.48
N PRO A 139 15.54 1.88 0.10
CA PRO A 139 15.24 0.73 -0.77
C PRO A 139 14.19 -0.20 -0.13
N SER A 140 13.14 -0.54 -0.87
CA SER A 140 12.02 -1.37 -0.36
C SER A 140 12.47 -2.78 0.00
N ASN A 141 13.42 -3.34 -0.75
CA ASN A 141 14.01 -4.64 -0.48
C ASN A 141 14.82 -4.67 0.83
N GLU A 142 15.54 -3.59 1.14
CA GLU A 142 16.32 -3.49 2.38
C GLU A 142 15.38 -3.37 3.58
N PHE A 143 14.36 -2.51 3.49
CA PHE A 143 13.31 -2.43 4.53
C PHE A 143 12.64 -3.80 4.75
N THR A 144 12.28 -4.50 3.67
CA THR A 144 11.68 -5.84 3.75
C THR A 144 12.58 -6.85 4.47
N LYS A 145 13.87 -6.84 4.13
CA LYS A 145 14.88 -7.71 4.74
C LYS A 145 15.02 -7.42 6.23
N ILE A 146 15.15 -6.15 6.62
CA ILE A 146 15.29 -5.73 8.02
C ILE A 146 14.07 -6.17 8.85
N CYS A 147 12.85 -5.91 8.38
CA CYS A 147 11.63 -6.32 9.09
C CYS A 147 11.57 -7.84 9.29
N ARG A 148 11.99 -8.62 8.29
CA ARG A 148 12.03 -10.09 8.38
C ARG A 148 13.09 -10.58 9.36
N GLU A 149 14.29 -10.01 9.32
CA GLU A 149 15.41 -10.40 10.18
C GLU A 149 15.08 -10.15 11.65
N LEU A 150 14.66 -8.92 11.96
CA LEU A 150 14.28 -8.51 13.31
C LEU A 150 13.00 -9.19 13.81
N GLY A 151 12.04 -9.45 12.91
CA GLY A 151 10.82 -10.18 13.21
C GLY A 151 11.01 -11.64 13.65
N ASN A 152 12.16 -12.24 13.34
CA ASN A 152 12.49 -13.58 13.87
C ASN A 152 12.92 -13.55 15.33
N ILE A 153 13.26 -12.37 15.87
CA ILE A 153 13.76 -12.18 17.24
C ILE A 153 12.62 -11.70 18.15
N ASN A 154 11.82 -10.73 17.70
CA ASN A 154 10.72 -10.16 18.48
C ASN A 154 9.52 -9.79 17.60
N GLU A 155 8.31 -9.83 18.18
CA GLU A 155 7.06 -9.42 17.55
C GLU A 155 6.87 -7.88 17.49
N ALA A 156 7.75 -7.12 18.14
CA ALA A 156 7.82 -5.66 18.09
C ALA A 156 9.17 -5.19 17.54
N ILE A 157 9.15 -4.24 16.60
CA ILE A 157 10.34 -3.51 16.12
C ILE A 157 10.18 -2.05 16.51
N GLY A 158 11.21 -1.51 17.15
CA GLY A 158 11.40 -0.08 17.33
C GLY A 158 12.06 0.55 16.12
N ILE A 159 11.63 1.75 15.76
CA ILE A 159 12.17 2.56 14.67
C ILE A 159 12.54 3.91 15.25
N GLU A 160 13.82 4.27 15.12
CA GLU A 160 14.37 5.56 15.52
C GLU A 160 14.93 6.29 14.30
N THR A 161 14.54 7.54 14.11
CA THR A 161 15.02 8.38 13.00
C THR A 161 15.94 9.48 13.46
N SER A 162 16.87 9.84 12.59
CA SER A 162 17.82 10.93 12.81
C SER A 162 18.26 11.52 11.46
N LYS A 163 18.94 12.66 11.49
CA LYS A 163 19.51 13.28 10.28
C LYS A 163 20.57 12.40 9.60
N ASP A 164 21.23 11.52 10.35
CA ASP A 164 22.28 10.65 9.85
C ASP A 164 21.74 9.33 9.25
N GLY A 165 20.47 9.01 9.49
CA GLY A 165 19.86 7.76 9.04
C GLY A 165 18.74 7.25 9.94
N ILE A 166 18.35 6.01 9.69
CA ILE A 166 17.29 5.28 10.39
C ILE A 166 17.87 4.06 11.10
N LYS A 167 17.38 3.80 12.32
CA LYS A 167 17.76 2.65 13.14
C LYS A 167 16.51 1.83 13.43
N PHE A 168 16.58 0.54 13.14
CA PHE A 168 15.59 -0.45 13.51
C PHE A 168 16.16 -1.29 14.65
N TYR A 169 15.38 -1.55 15.69
CA TYR A 169 15.85 -2.31 16.84
C TYR A 169 14.77 -3.22 17.41
N VAL A 170 15.20 -4.24 18.14
CA VAL A 170 14.35 -5.17 18.90
C VAL A 170 14.94 -5.37 20.27
N LYS A 171 14.06 -5.50 21.28
CA LYS A 171 14.42 -5.87 22.64
C LYS A 171 13.42 -6.90 23.14
N GLY A 172 13.88 -8.05 23.58
CA GLY A 172 13.03 -9.08 24.18
C GLY A 172 13.82 -10.18 24.87
N ASP A 173 13.11 -11.23 25.29
CA ASP A 173 13.65 -12.29 26.14
C ASP A 173 14.82 -13.05 25.51
N ILE A 174 14.80 -13.21 24.18
CA ILE A 174 15.87 -13.89 23.42
C ILE A 174 17.13 -13.02 23.32
N GLY A 175 16.98 -11.69 23.42
CA GLY A 175 18.07 -10.73 23.36
C GLY A 175 17.67 -9.40 22.71
N GLU A 176 18.69 -8.57 22.48
CA GLU A 176 18.57 -7.28 21.80
C GLU A 176 19.33 -7.30 20.47
N GLY A 177 18.83 -6.54 19.50
CA GLY A 177 19.47 -6.41 18.18
C GLY A 177 19.11 -5.09 17.52
N GLN A 178 19.99 -4.58 16.65
CA GLN A 178 19.73 -3.37 15.88
C GLN A 178 20.36 -3.42 14.49
N VAL A 179 19.72 -2.74 13.55
CA VAL A 179 20.22 -2.47 12.20
C VAL A 179 20.12 -0.98 11.95
N SER A 180 21.22 -0.36 11.53
CA SER A 180 21.26 1.07 11.19
C SER A 180 21.56 1.25 9.72
N VAL A 181 20.74 2.03 9.04
CA VAL A 181 20.91 2.40 7.64
C VAL A 181 21.19 3.90 7.59
N LYS A 182 22.40 4.25 7.17
CA LYS A 182 22.83 5.66 7.07
C LYS A 182 22.29 6.29 5.80
N SER A 183 22.01 7.59 5.88
CA SER A 183 21.78 8.40 4.68
C SER A 183 22.97 8.28 3.74
N ASN A 184 22.68 8.20 2.44
CA ASN A 184 23.71 8.06 1.42
C ASN A 184 23.27 8.64 0.07
N ASP A 185 24.28 9.04 -0.71
CA ASP A 185 24.14 9.51 -2.08
C ASP A 185 24.49 8.41 -3.09
N GLY A 186 23.90 7.21 -2.94
CA GLY A 186 24.09 6.09 -3.86
C GLY A 186 23.97 6.48 -5.34
N GLU A 187 24.76 5.86 -6.22
CA GLU A 187 24.82 6.22 -7.64
C GLU A 187 23.45 6.09 -8.32
N LYS A 188 22.73 4.98 -8.03
CA LYS A 188 21.36 4.77 -8.49
C LYS A 188 20.36 5.28 -7.48
N LYS A 189 19.32 5.98 -7.96
CA LYS A 189 18.24 6.51 -7.12
C LYS A 189 17.58 5.44 -6.24
N GLU A 190 17.39 4.23 -6.77
CA GLU A 190 16.78 3.10 -6.06
C GLU A 190 17.61 2.56 -4.88
N GLU A 191 18.91 2.85 -4.84
CA GLU A 191 19.84 2.42 -3.79
C GLU A 191 20.00 3.50 -2.68
N ARG A 192 19.48 4.72 -2.92
CA ARG A 192 19.66 5.87 -2.03
C ARG A 192 18.82 5.76 -0.76
N VAL A 193 19.36 6.37 0.29
CA VAL A 193 18.68 6.59 1.56
C VAL A 193 18.65 8.08 1.84
N GLU A 194 17.47 8.67 1.71
CA GLU A 194 17.22 10.10 1.91
C GLU A 194 16.49 10.29 3.24
N CYS A 195 16.96 11.23 4.05
CA CYS A 195 16.42 11.50 5.38
C CYS A 195 16.07 12.98 5.49
N ASP A 196 14.78 13.27 5.58
CA ASP A 196 14.26 14.59 5.90
C ASP A 196 13.71 14.55 7.33
N VAL A 197 14.47 15.09 8.29
CA VAL A 197 14.19 14.94 9.71
C VAL A 197 14.29 16.29 10.40
N ASP A 198 13.12 16.85 10.71
CA ASP A 198 12.98 18.03 11.55
C ASP A 198 13.16 17.66 13.02
N GLU A 199 12.42 16.64 13.47
CA GLU A 199 12.50 16.08 14.83
C GLU A 199 12.73 14.57 14.79
N PRO A 200 13.67 14.04 15.61
CA PRO A 200 13.84 12.59 15.78
C PRO A 200 12.56 11.93 16.32
N VAL A 201 12.17 10.82 15.70
CA VAL A 201 11.03 10.00 16.15
C VAL A 201 11.55 8.67 16.66
N ASN A 202 10.95 8.13 17.72
CA ASN A 202 11.25 6.80 18.24
C ASN A 202 9.97 6.06 18.62
N LEU A 203 9.52 5.14 17.76
CA LEU A 203 8.25 4.44 17.91
C LEU A 203 8.40 2.92 17.73
N SER A 204 7.56 2.17 18.44
CA SER A 204 7.50 0.71 18.37
C SER A 204 6.29 0.24 17.56
N PHE A 205 6.43 -0.81 16.76
CA PHE A 205 5.36 -1.33 15.91
C PHE A 205 5.29 -2.86 15.91
N ALA A 206 4.09 -3.41 15.68
CA ALA A 206 3.90 -4.85 15.56
C ALA A 206 4.40 -5.37 14.20
N VAL A 207 5.42 -6.25 14.23
CA VAL A 207 6.13 -6.73 13.02
C VAL A 207 5.23 -7.49 12.06
N ARG A 208 4.17 -8.12 12.58
CA ARG A 208 3.15 -8.80 11.76
C ARG A 208 2.66 -7.91 10.61
N TYR A 209 2.43 -6.62 10.86
CA TYR A 209 1.94 -5.70 9.83
C TYR A 209 3.00 -5.35 8.81
N PHE A 210 4.26 -5.19 9.21
CA PHE A 210 5.36 -5.00 8.25
C PHE A 210 5.46 -6.16 7.27
N ASN A 211 5.30 -7.41 7.73
CA ASN A 211 5.31 -8.58 6.84
C ASN A 211 4.15 -8.57 5.83
N LEU A 212 2.99 -8.02 6.20
CA LEU A 212 1.87 -7.83 5.28
C LEU A 212 2.15 -6.71 4.28
N PHE A 213 2.65 -5.57 4.77
CA PHE A 213 2.95 -4.39 3.97
C PHE A 213 4.11 -4.58 2.99
N ASN A 214 5.11 -5.37 3.35
CA ASN A 214 6.27 -5.66 2.50
C ASN A 214 5.91 -6.40 1.21
N LYS A 215 4.70 -6.95 1.08
CA LYS A 215 4.19 -7.47 -0.20
C LYS A 215 4.05 -6.39 -1.26
N ALA A 216 3.91 -5.13 -0.85
CA ALA A 216 3.90 -3.97 -1.73
C ALA A 216 5.28 -3.59 -2.29
N ALA A 217 6.39 -4.17 -1.80
CA ALA A 217 7.73 -3.90 -2.32
C ALA A 217 7.88 -4.20 -3.83
N ALA A 218 7.02 -5.07 -4.38
CA ALA A 218 6.97 -5.34 -5.83
C ALA A 218 6.40 -4.18 -6.68
N LEU A 219 5.80 -3.17 -6.04
CA LEU A 219 5.21 -1.98 -6.68
C LEU A 219 6.23 -0.85 -6.85
N SER A 220 7.21 -0.75 -5.95
CA SER A 220 8.17 0.35 -5.94
C SER A 220 9.55 -0.11 -5.46
N PRO A 221 10.65 0.29 -6.12
CA PRO A 221 12.01 -0.01 -5.66
C PRO A 221 12.39 0.72 -4.37
N GLN A 222 11.68 1.81 -4.03
CA GLN A 222 11.86 2.56 -2.78
C GLN A 222 10.56 2.58 -1.98
N VAL A 223 10.70 2.60 -0.66
CA VAL A 223 9.63 2.84 0.30
C VAL A 223 9.85 4.17 0.99
N ILE A 224 8.78 4.89 1.29
CA ILE A 224 8.79 6.14 2.07
C ILE A 224 8.14 5.85 3.42
N LEU A 225 8.81 6.20 4.50
CA LEU A 225 8.36 6.06 5.87
C LEU A 225 8.18 7.45 6.47
N SER A 226 6.94 7.85 6.73
CA SER A 226 6.60 9.15 7.33
C SER A 226 6.10 8.95 8.75
N MET A 227 6.72 9.64 9.71
CA MET A 227 6.52 9.42 11.14
C MET A 227 6.51 10.75 11.93
N SER A 228 5.71 10.75 12.99
CA SER A 228 5.68 11.74 14.08
C SER A 228 5.26 11.01 15.36
N GLN A 229 5.69 11.46 16.55
CA GLN A 229 5.51 10.71 17.80
C GLN A 229 4.05 10.32 18.11
N ASP A 230 3.09 11.19 17.84
CA ASP A 230 1.68 10.96 18.16
C ASP A 230 0.82 10.59 16.94
N GLN A 231 1.44 10.10 15.87
CA GLN A 231 0.76 9.80 14.61
C GLN A 231 1.07 8.38 14.13
N PRO A 232 0.13 7.73 13.40
CA PRO A 232 0.43 6.48 12.72
C PRO A 232 1.63 6.61 11.78
N LEU A 233 2.47 5.58 11.74
CA LEU A 233 3.49 5.44 10.70
C LEU A 233 2.79 5.29 9.34
N VAL A 234 3.22 6.06 8.35
CA VAL A 234 2.81 5.88 6.97
C VAL A 234 3.92 5.22 6.18
N ILE A 235 3.59 4.09 5.57
CA ILE A 235 4.46 3.39 4.64
C ILE A 235 3.88 3.58 3.24
N GLU A 236 4.60 4.29 2.39
CA GLU A 236 4.16 4.62 1.05
C GLU A 236 5.03 3.95 -0.01
N TYR A 237 4.35 3.28 -0.95
CA TYR A 237 4.92 2.73 -2.17
C TYR A 237 4.37 3.51 -3.37
N GLN A 238 5.25 4.23 -4.07
CA GLN A 238 4.88 4.96 -5.29
C GLN A 238 4.70 3.99 -6.46
N ILE A 239 3.53 4.03 -7.09
CA ILE A 239 3.15 3.16 -8.21
C ILE A 239 3.46 3.91 -9.50
N GLU A 240 4.73 3.91 -9.89
CA GLU A 240 5.25 4.60 -11.07
C GLU A 240 4.72 6.06 -11.17
N GLN A 241 4.07 6.42 -12.27
CA GLN A 241 3.38 7.72 -12.44
C GLN A 241 1.86 7.60 -12.20
N MET A 242 1.38 6.40 -11.87
CA MET A 242 -0.03 6.10 -11.73
C MET A 242 -0.58 6.57 -10.39
N GLY A 243 0.19 6.47 -9.31
CA GLY A 243 -0.26 6.94 -8.00
C GLY A 243 0.51 6.30 -6.87
N SER A 244 -0.14 5.96 -5.77
CA SER A 244 0.51 5.50 -4.54
C SER A 244 -0.34 4.53 -3.76
N LEU A 245 0.31 3.57 -3.09
CA LEU A 245 -0.27 2.77 -2.02
C LEU A 245 0.31 3.26 -0.68
N LYS A 246 -0.54 3.82 0.18
CA LYS A 246 -0.20 4.25 1.54
C LYS A 246 -0.79 3.27 2.56
N LEU A 247 0.03 2.87 3.52
CA LEU A 247 -0.32 1.92 4.58
C LEU A 247 -0.04 2.59 5.91
N TYR A 248 -1.09 2.78 6.71
CA TYR A 248 -1.00 3.44 8.01
C TYR A 248 -0.96 2.38 9.10
N LEU A 249 -0.09 2.56 10.09
CA LEU A 249 0.08 1.65 11.21
C LEU A 249 0.14 2.42 12.52
N ALA A 250 -0.78 2.13 13.42
CA ALA A 250 -0.73 2.69 14.77
C ALA A 250 0.53 2.17 15.51
N PRO A 251 1.25 3.03 16.23
CA PRO A 251 2.34 2.60 17.09
C PRO A 251 1.80 1.74 18.25
N LYS A 252 2.66 0.85 18.75
CA LYS A 252 2.45 0.22 20.05
C LYS A 252 2.65 1.27 21.13
N ILE A 253 1.69 1.38 22.04
CA ILE A 253 1.85 2.16 23.26
C ILE A 253 2.90 1.44 24.11
N ASN A 254 3.98 2.12 24.46
CA ASN A 254 4.93 1.60 25.43
C ASN A 254 4.29 1.79 26.83
N ASP A 255 3.96 0.70 27.51
CA ASP A 255 3.38 0.76 28.87
C ASP A 255 4.34 1.38 29.91
N ASP A 256 5.61 1.60 29.54
CA ASP A 256 6.65 2.19 30.40
C ASP A 256 6.58 3.73 30.52
N GLU A 257 5.75 4.42 29.73
CA GLU A 257 5.57 5.89 29.83
C GLU A 257 4.50 6.31 30.85
N GLN A 258 3.90 5.35 31.57
CA GLN A 258 2.93 5.61 32.65
C GLN A 258 3.52 5.51 34.08
N GLN A 259 4.84 5.55 34.26
CA GLN A 259 5.49 5.59 35.59
C GLN A 259 6.17 6.91 35.90
#